data_AF-A0A3B7C7C6-F1
#
_entry.id   AF-A0A3B7C7C6-F1
#
_cell.length_a   1.000
_cell.length_b   1.000
_cell.length_c   1.000
_cell.angle_alpha   90.00
_cell.angle_beta   90.00
_cell.angle_gamma   90.00
#
_symmetry.space_group_name_H-M   'P 1'
#
loop_
_entity.id
_entity.type
_entity.pdbx_description
1 polymer ?
#
loop_
_entity_poly.entity_id
_entity_poly.type
_entity_poly.pdbx_seq_one_letter_code
_entity_poly.pdbx_strand_id
1 'polypeptide(L)'
;MDKIKLAYRLLYISGVMLLLTSIFHEPWLVYTKTLVVISLSFFYLVAAKKIRYLVLIALMIVLISEVLSVIDFKKYFRVINVLMSFYYCFNMMLLWKSLKKVKIQLKRIFTIQLGITMSLITYVVYSVADMISLNVGDDQFYLNILIILFILFIGFCYYIYLNSKTVVSSSLMIAASCFLIVNILTILNKMYVYLDVFVVITNVLQLFGHYFLVKFFVEQEDLKPDDVEFF
;
A
#
# COMPACT_ATOMS: atom_id res chain seq x y z
N MET A 1 2.92 5.17 -31.32
CA MET A 1 3.21 6.07 -30.18
C MET A 1 2.80 5.33 -28.92
N ASP A 2 3.79 4.89 -28.15
CA ASP A 2 3.63 3.76 -27.21
C ASP A 2 2.57 4.02 -26.16
N LYS A 3 1.53 3.18 -26.10
CA LYS A 3 0.47 3.21 -25.07
C LYS A 3 1.06 3.31 -23.65
N ILE A 4 2.23 2.73 -23.44
CA ILE A 4 3.03 2.80 -22.22
C ILE A 4 3.47 4.24 -21.90
N LYS A 5 4.04 4.97 -22.87
CA LYS A 5 4.43 6.38 -22.69
C LYS A 5 3.22 7.26 -22.37
N LEU A 6 2.06 6.96 -22.95
CA LEU A 6 0.81 7.65 -22.67
C LEU A 6 0.33 7.38 -21.23
N ALA A 7 0.41 6.13 -20.76
CA ALA A 7 0.07 5.78 -19.37
C ALA A 7 1.00 6.47 -18.35
N TYR A 8 2.31 6.54 -18.61
CA TYR A 8 3.24 7.28 -17.76
C TYR A 8 2.95 8.78 -17.71
N ARG A 9 2.62 9.39 -18.86
CA ARG A 9 2.23 10.80 -18.93
C ARG A 9 0.95 11.09 -18.14
N LEU A 10 -0.07 10.24 -18.29
CA LEU A 10 -1.32 10.37 -17.52
C LEU A 10 -1.06 10.27 -16.01
N LEU A 11 -0.26 9.30 -15.58
CA LEU A 11 0.10 9.14 -14.17
C LEU A 11 0.85 10.37 -13.65
N TYR A 12 1.81 10.89 -14.40
CA TYR A 12 2.55 12.09 -14.01
C TYR A 12 1.64 13.32 -13.89
N ILE A 13 0.78 13.56 -14.88
CA ILE A 13 -0.19 14.67 -14.85
C ILE A 13 -1.14 14.52 -13.65
N SER A 14 -1.66 13.32 -13.41
CA SER A 14 -2.55 13.03 -12.28
C SER A 14 -1.86 13.26 -10.93
N GLY A 15 -0.59 12.88 -10.81
CA GLY A 15 0.21 13.08 -9.60
C GLY A 15 0.53 14.55 -9.34
N VAL A 16 0.84 15.32 -10.39
CA VAL A 16 1.04 16.78 -10.27
C VAL A 16 -0.27 17.47 -9.87
N MET A 17 -1.40 17.07 -10.46
CA MET A 17 -2.70 17.60 -10.03
C MET A 17 -3.01 17.25 -8.58
N LEU A 18 -2.72 16.02 -8.13
CA LEU A 18 -2.88 15.62 -6.73
C LEU A 18 -2.06 16.51 -5.80
N LEU A 19 -0.79 16.78 -6.13
CA LEU A 19 0.09 17.67 -5.38
C LEU A 19 -0.48 19.09 -5.27
N LEU A 20 -0.91 19.67 -6.40
CA LEU A 20 -1.50 21.00 -6.43
C LEU A 20 -2.77 21.06 -5.59
N THR A 21 -3.69 20.09 -5.73
CA THR A 21 -4.90 20.07 -4.90
C THR A 21 -4.62 19.83 -3.43
N SER A 22 -3.57 19.07 -3.09
CA SER A 22 -3.19 18.83 -1.69
C SER A 22 -2.70 20.10 -0.99
N ILE A 23 -2.16 21.07 -1.74
CA ILE A 23 -1.64 22.34 -1.20
C ILE A 23 -2.71 23.43 -1.20
N PHE A 24 -3.53 23.50 -2.27
CA PHE A 24 -4.37 24.67 -2.53
C PHE A 24 -5.88 24.44 -2.28
N HIS A 25 -6.39 23.20 -2.34
CA HIS A 25 -7.84 22.97 -2.31
C HIS A 25 -8.26 21.54 -1.91
N GLU A 26 -8.56 21.34 -0.63
CA GLU A 26 -9.04 20.07 -0.07
C GLU A 26 -10.31 19.47 -0.68
N PRO A 27 -11.37 20.21 -1.04
CA PRO A 27 -12.58 19.57 -1.56
C PRO A 27 -12.37 18.97 -2.97
N TRP A 28 -11.32 19.41 -3.69
CA TRP A 28 -10.97 18.87 -5.00
C TRP A 28 -10.11 17.60 -4.90
N LEU A 29 -9.63 17.30 -3.70
CA LEU A 29 -8.79 16.14 -3.42
C LEU A 29 -9.50 14.81 -3.73
N VAL A 30 -10.83 14.75 -3.57
CA VAL A 30 -11.64 13.58 -3.93
C VAL A 30 -11.47 13.24 -5.40
N TYR A 31 -11.56 14.25 -6.27
CA TYR A 31 -11.49 14.07 -7.72
C TYR A 31 -10.08 13.72 -8.18
N THR A 32 -9.05 14.39 -7.62
CA THR A 32 -7.67 14.11 -8.01
C THR A 32 -7.18 12.76 -7.52
N LYS A 33 -7.53 12.34 -6.29
CA LYS A 33 -7.27 10.96 -5.82
C LYS A 33 -7.94 9.92 -6.71
N THR A 34 -9.20 10.14 -7.07
CA THR A 34 -9.93 9.23 -7.97
C THR A 34 -9.23 9.11 -9.32
N LEU A 35 -8.83 10.25 -9.89
CA LEU A 35 -8.13 10.31 -11.17
C LEU A 35 -6.79 9.58 -11.14
N VAL A 36 -6.04 9.69 -10.03
CA VAL A 36 -4.78 8.96 -9.82
C VAL A 36 -4.99 7.45 -9.80
N VAL A 37 -5.99 6.94 -9.07
CA VAL A 37 -6.25 5.50 -8.99
C VAL A 37 -6.74 4.94 -10.34
N ILE A 38 -7.55 5.71 -11.08
CA ILE A 38 -7.94 5.37 -12.46
C ILE A 38 -6.72 5.33 -13.37
N SER A 39 -5.81 6.31 -13.25
CA SER A 39 -4.57 6.37 -14.04
C SER A 39 -3.65 5.19 -13.75
N LEU A 40 -3.54 4.79 -12.49
CA LEU A 40 -2.82 3.58 -12.07
C LEU A 40 -3.45 2.29 -12.63
N SER A 41 -4.77 2.22 -12.64
CA SER A 41 -5.51 1.08 -13.22
C SER A 41 -5.27 0.97 -14.73
N PHE A 42 -5.27 2.11 -15.44
CA PHE A 42 -4.93 2.17 -16.85
C PHE A 42 -3.46 1.77 -17.10
N PHE A 43 -2.54 2.26 -16.27
CA PHE A 43 -1.13 1.86 -16.33
C PHE A 43 -0.97 0.34 -16.17
N TYR A 44 -1.65 -0.27 -15.20
CA TYR A 44 -1.61 -1.71 -15.02
C TYR A 44 -2.13 -2.47 -16.25
N LEU A 45 -3.26 -2.05 -16.83
CA LEU A 45 -3.83 -2.68 -18.03
C LEU A 45 -2.91 -2.63 -19.24
N VAL A 46 -2.16 -1.54 -19.40
CA VAL A 46 -1.27 -1.35 -20.55
C VAL A 46 0.09 -2.01 -20.35
N ALA A 47 0.61 -2.00 -19.13
CA ALA A 47 1.95 -2.50 -18.82
C ALA A 47 1.98 -4.02 -18.52
N ALA A 48 0.89 -4.60 -18.01
CA ALA A 48 0.86 -6.01 -17.64
C ALA A 48 0.85 -6.94 -18.86
N LYS A 49 1.81 -7.88 -18.90
CA LYS A 49 1.83 -8.97 -19.91
C LYS A 49 0.62 -9.92 -19.78
N LYS A 50 0.14 -10.15 -18.55
CA LYS A 50 -1.07 -10.91 -18.23
C LYS A 50 -1.93 -10.18 -17.23
N ILE A 51 -3.14 -9.82 -17.64
CA ILE A 51 -4.08 -9.07 -16.81
C ILE A 51 -4.64 -9.98 -15.71
N ARG A 52 -4.38 -9.64 -14.45
CA ARG A 52 -4.99 -10.29 -13.29
C ARG A 52 -6.11 -9.40 -12.76
N TYR A 53 -7.35 -9.83 -12.93
CA TYR A 53 -8.54 -9.08 -12.49
C TYR A 53 -8.53 -8.73 -10.99
N LEU A 54 -7.89 -9.57 -10.16
CA LEU A 54 -7.71 -9.31 -8.72
C LEU A 54 -6.99 -7.99 -8.42
N VAL A 55 -6.03 -7.57 -9.27
CA VAL A 55 -5.32 -6.29 -9.09
C VAL A 55 -6.27 -5.12 -9.33
N LEU A 56 -7.11 -5.20 -10.37
CA LEU A 56 -8.11 -4.18 -10.67
C LEU A 56 -9.16 -4.09 -9.56
N ILE A 57 -9.62 -5.24 -9.04
CA ILE A 57 -10.55 -5.28 -7.90
C ILE A 57 -9.93 -4.61 -6.68
N ALA A 58 -8.66 -4.91 -6.36
CA ALA A 58 -7.97 -4.26 -5.24
C ALA A 58 -7.85 -2.74 -5.43
N LEU A 59 -7.54 -2.27 -6.65
CA LEU A 59 -7.50 -0.84 -6.96
C LEU A 59 -8.88 -0.17 -6.84
N MET A 60 -9.96 -0.86 -7.22
CA MET A 60 -11.32 -0.33 -7.05
C MET A 60 -11.74 -0.26 -5.58
N ILE A 61 -11.32 -1.23 -4.75
CA ILE A 61 -11.59 -1.17 -3.31
C ILE A 61 -10.86 0.01 -2.69
N VAL A 62 -9.58 0.22 -3.03
CA VAL A 62 -8.83 1.35 -2.47
C VAL A 62 -9.40 2.68 -2.94
N LEU A 63 -9.88 2.77 -4.19
CA LEU A 63 -10.59 3.95 -4.70
C LEU A 63 -11.78 4.32 -3.79
N ILE A 64 -12.64 3.34 -3.48
CA ILE A 64 -13.82 3.57 -2.65
C ILE A 64 -13.40 3.98 -1.22
N SER A 65 -12.42 3.31 -0.64
CA SER A 65 -11.86 3.67 0.68
C SER A 65 -11.34 5.11 0.70
N GLU A 66 -10.63 5.53 -0.34
CA GLU A 66 -10.06 6.88 -0.44
C GLU A 66 -11.14 7.95 -0.55
N VAL A 67 -12.15 7.73 -1.39
CA VAL A 67 -13.28 8.66 -1.52
C VAL A 67 -14.00 8.82 -0.18
N LEU A 68 -14.27 7.71 0.53
CA LEU A 68 -14.91 7.75 1.84
C LEU A 68 -14.05 8.46 2.90
N SER A 69 -12.73 8.24 2.87
CA SER A 69 -11.76 8.85 3.79
C SER A 69 -11.68 10.37 3.66
N VAL A 70 -11.85 10.88 2.43
CA VAL A 70 -11.86 12.34 2.18
C VAL A 70 -13.20 12.98 2.54
N ILE A 71 -14.34 12.30 2.27
CA ILE A 71 -15.67 12.84 2.59
C ILE A 71 -15.86 12.99 4.10
N ASP A 72 -15.74 11.88 4.85
CA ASP A 72 -15.89 11.92 6.31
C ASP A 72 -15.24 10.67 6.93
N PHE A 73 -13.99 10.82 7.36
CA PHE A 73 -13.22 9.72 7.93
C PHE A 73 -13.85 9.15 9.21
N LYS A 74 -14.41 10.01 10.07
CA LYS A 74 -14.97 9.58 11.37
C LYS A 74 -16.29 8.83 11.18
N LYS A 75 -17.18 9.35 10.34
CA LYS A 75 -18.48 8.72 10.08
C LYS A 75 -18.34 7.38 9.36
N TYR A 76 -17.41 7.28 8.40
CA TYR A 76 -17.22 6.06 7.61
C TYR A 76 -16.10 5.16 8.14
N PHE A 77 -15.58 5.41 9.35
CA PHE A 77 -14.42 4.71 9.91
C PHE A 77 -14.55 3.18 9.83
N ARG A 78 -15.67 2.63 10.28
CA ARG A 78 -15.98 1.20 10.20
C ARG A 78 -15.91 0.65 8.78
N VAL A 79 -16.54 1.35 7.83
CA VAL A 79 -16.61 0.94 6.42
C VAL A 79 -15.21 0.99 5.80
N ILE A 80 -14.45 2.06 6.06
CA ILE A 80 -13.08 2.23 5.57
C ILE A 80 -12.19 1.08 6.08
N ASN A 81 -12.26 0.74 7.37
CA ASN A 81 -11.44 -0.35 7.93
C ASN A 81 -11.78 -1.71 7.33
N VAL A 82 -13.07 -1.98 7.07
CA VAL A 82 -13.50 -3.22 6.41
C VAL A 82 -12.99 -3.27 4.97
N LEU A 83 -13.13 -2.19 4.20
CA LEU A 83 -12.63 -2.15 2.81
C LEU A 83 -11.09 -2.28 2.77
N MET A 84 -10.37 -1.58 3.64
CA MET A 84 -8.90 -1.67 3.71
C MET A 84 -8.44 -3.07 4.14
N SER A 85 -9.20 -3.75 5.00
CA SER A 85 -8.95 -5.15 5.36
C SER A 85 -9.06 -6.07 4.14
N PHE A 86 -10.12 -5.92 3.34
CA PHE A 86 -10.27 -6.65 2.07
C PHE A 86 -9.16 -6.32 1.08
N TYR A 87 -8.77 -5.04 0.97
CA TYR A 87 -7.65 -4.61 0.13
C TYR A 87 -6.35 -5.33 0.52
N TYR A 88 -5.99 -5.36 1.80
CA TYR A 88 -4.78 -6.08 2.23
C TYR A 88 -4.89 -7.60 2.02
N CYS A 89 -6.06 -8.18 2.27
CA CYS A 89 -6.31 -9.60 2.00
C CYS A 89 -6.08 -9.96 0.53
N PHE A 90 -6.64 -9.19 -0.41
CA PHE A 90 -6.44 -9.41 -1.84
C PHE A 90 -4.99 -9.21 -2.27
N ASN A 91 -4.31 -8.20 -1.73
CA ASN A 91 -2.88 -8.02 -1.99
C ASN A 91 -2.06 -9.21 -1.46
N MET A 92 -2.35 -9.74 -0.28
CA MET A 92 -1.70 -10.94 0.23
C MET A 92 -1.96 -12.16 -0.67
N MET A 93 -3.19 -12.36 -1.16
CA MET A 93 -3.51 -13.43 -2.12
C MET A 93 -2.73 -13.28 -3.44
N LEU A 94 -2.54 -12.05 -3.92
CA LEU A 94 -1.74 -11.76 -5.10
C LEU A 94 -0.25 -12.07 -4.85
N LEU A 95 0.28 -11.66 -3.71
CA LEU A 95 1.64 -11.92 -3.27
C LEU A 95 1.91 -13.41 -3.02
N TRP A 96 0.89 -14.19 -2.63
CA TRP A 96 1.00 -15.63 -2.42
C TRP A 96 1.50 -16.39 -3.65
N LYS A 97 1.09 -15.96 -4.84
CA LYS A 97 1.60 -16.55 -6.10
C LYS A 97 3.09 -16.26 -6.29
N SER A 98 3.55 -15.08 -5.90
CA SER A 98 4.97 -14.70 -5.94
C SER A 98 5.77 -15.47 -4.87
N LEU A 99 5.22 -15.65 -3.68
CA LEU A 99 5.82 -16.49 -2.62
C LEU A 99 6.03 -17.94 -3.07
N LYS A 100 5.07 -18.55 -3.77
CA LYS A 100 5.24 -19.92 -4.26
C LYS A 100 6.38 -20.06 -5.28
N LYS A 101 6.67 -19.02 -6.06
CA LYS A 101 7.78 -19.03 -7.03
C LYS A 101 9.13 -18.91 -6.33
N VAL A 102 9.20 -18.09 -5.28
CA VAL A 102 10.38 -17.92 -4.45
C VAL A 102 10.43 -19.10 -3.48
N LYS A 103 11.05 -20.22 -3.92
CA LYS A 103 11.13 -21.47 -3.13
C LYS A 103 11.40 -21.16 -1.65
N ILE A 104 10.45 -21.56 -0.80
CA ILE A 104 10.39 -21.24 0.63
C ILE A 104 11.61 -21.87 1.35
N GLN A 105 12.71 -21.12 1.48
CA GLN A 105 13.84 -21.52 2.31
C GLN A 105 13.67 -21.01 3.75
N LEU A 106 12.59 -21.42 4.42
CA LEU A 106 12.23 -21.03 5.80
C LEU A 106 13.40 -21.09 6.80
N LYS A 107 14.35 -22.01 6.60
CA LYS A 107 15.49 -22.24 7.50
C LYS A 107 16.54 -21.11 7.54
N ARG A 108 16.62 -20.23 6.54
CA ARG A 108 17.66 -19.16 6.47
C ARG A 108 17.12 -17.76 6.80
N ILE A 109 15.80 -17.62 6.94
CA ILE A 109 15.07 -16.32 6.85
C ILE A 109 14.64 -15.76 8.20
N PHE A 110 14.66 -16.56 9.27
CA PHE A 110 14.62 -16.04 10.64
C PHE A 110 15.98 -15.43 11.01
N THR A 111 16.43 -14.48 10.20
CA THR A 111 17.55 -13.62 10.54
C THR A 111 17.09 -12.70 11.67
N ILE A 112 17.96 -12.49 12.67
CA ILE A 112 17.72 -11.59 13.80
C ILE A 112 17.19 -10.21 13.33
N GLN A 113 17.67 -9.74 12.17
CA GLN A 113 17.21 -8.50 11.53
C GLN A 113 15.70 -8.48 11.22
N LEU A 114 15.11 -9.57 10.73
CA LEU A 114 13.67 -9.64 10.45
C LEU A 114 12.87 -9.58 11.75
N GLY A 115 13.32 -10.30 12.78
CA GLY A 115 12.71 -10.26 14.12
C GLY A 115 12.68 -8.84 14.67
N ILE A 116 13.83 -8.15 14.70
CA ILE A 116 13.94 -6.77 15.19
C ILE A 116 13.03 -5.83 14.39
N THR A 117 13.05 -5.93 13.06
CA THR A 117 12.26 -5.04 12.19
C THR A 117 10.76 -5.25 12.40
N MET A 118 10.29 -6.50 12.45
CA MET A 118 8.86 -6.80 12.67
C MET A 118 8.41 -6.43 14.08
N SER A 119 9.27 -6.62 15.10
CA SER A 119 8.99 -6.15 16.46
C SER A 119 8.85 -4.63 16.52
N LEU A 120 9.74 -3.89 15.86
CA LEU A 120 9.67 -2.43 15.81
C LEU A 120 8.40 -1.94 15.09
N ILE A 121 8.08 -2.55 13.94
CA ILE A 121 6.86 -2.22 13.18
C ILE A 121 5.61 -2.51 14.01
N THR A 122 5.56 -3.67 14.67
CA THR A 122 4.44 -4.05 15.54
C THR A 122 4.30 -3.07 16.70
N TYR A 123 5.42 -2.69 17.33
CA TYR A 123 5.43 -1.71 18.41
C TYR A 123 4.89 -0.35 17.96
N VAL A 124 5.35 0.17 16.81
CA VAL A 124 4.90 1.46 16.28
C VAL A 124 3.41 1.41 15.94
N VAL A 125 2.96 0.36 15.24
CA VAL A 125 1.54 0.22 14.88
C VAL A 125 0.67 0.09 16.13
N TYR A 126 1.12 -0.66 17.13
CA TYR A 126 0.41 -0.79 18.41
C TYR A 126 0.35 0.53 19.17
N SER A 127 1.45 1.29 19.24
CA SER A 127 1.47 2.60 19.89
C SER A 127 0.49 3.57 19.25
N VAL A 128 0.40 3.58 17.91
CA VAL A 128 -0.59 4.40 17.19
C VAL A 128 -2.01 3.90 17.45
N ALA A 129 -2.23 2.58 17.47
CA ALA A 129 -3.52 1.98 17.77
C ALA A 129 -4.02 2.32 19.18
N ASP A 130 -3.12 2.31 20.17
CA ASP A 130 -3.41 2.66 21.55
C ASP A 130 -3.85 4.13 21.65
N MET A 131 -3.13 5.04 20.99
CA MET A 131 -3.50 6.47 20.95
C MET A 131 -4.90 6.72 20.39
N ILE A 132 -5.33 5.95 19.38
CA ILE A 132 -6.66 6.12 18.77
C ILE A 132 -7.75 5.31 19.45
N SER A 133 -7.41 4.30 20.26
CA SER A 133 -8.39 3.43 20.93
C SER A 133 -9.41 4.23 21.75
N LEU A 134 -8.95 5.33 22.38
CA LEU A 134 -9.78 6.26 23.14
C LEU A 134 -10.84 6.99 22.30
N ASN A 135 -10.60 7.18 21.01
CA ASN A 135 -11.47 7.93 20.09
C ASN A 135 -12.39 7.03 19.25
N VAL A 136 -12.20 5.70 19.30
CA VAL A 136 -12.82 4.75 18.36
C VAL A 136 -13.99 3.97 18.99
N GLY A 137 -14.09 3.93 20.32
CA GLY A 137 -15.23 3.32 21.02
C GLY A 137 -15.53 1.89 20.54
N ASP A 138 -16.77 1.64 20.12
CA ASP A 138 -17.26 0.32 19.70
C ASP A 138 -16.61 -0.23 18.40
N ASP A 139 -15.96 0.63 17.59
CA ASP A 139 -15.33 0.20 16.33
C ASP A 139 -13.91 -0.37 16.49
N GLN A 140 -13.44 -0.52 17.73
CA GLN A 140 -12.08 -0.98 18.04
C GLN A 140 -11.78 -2.38 17.51
N PHE A 141 -12.80 -3.25 17.44
CA PHE A 141 -12.65 -4.60 16.87
C PHE A 141 -12.24 -4.56 15.39
N TYR A 142 -12.83 -3.66 14.59
CA TYR A 142 -12.52 -3.51 13.16
C TYR A 142 -11.12 -2.96 12.94
N LEU A 143 -10.70 -2.03 13.79
CA LEU A 143 -9.35 -1.50 13.79
C LEU A 143 -8.31 -2.60 14.08
N ASN A 144 -8.55 -3.45 15.07
CA ASN A 144 -7.63 -4.54 15.41
C ASN A 144 -7.47 -5.55 14.27
N ILE A 145 -8.56 -5.90 13.58
CA ILE A 145 -8.51 -6.76 12.39
C ILE A 145 -7.64 -6.11 11.30
N LEU A 146 -7.85 -4.82 11.04
CA LEU A 146 -7.06 -4.09 10.05
C LEU A 146 -5.57 -4.11 10.38
N ILE A 147 -5.22 -3.86 11.65
CA ILE A 147 -3.83 -3.87 12.13
C ILE A 147 -3.17 -5.22 11.90
N ILE A 148 -3.85 -6.31 12.27
CA ILE A 148 -3.31 -7.67 12.10
C ILE A 148 -3.07 -7.96 10.61
N LEU A 149 -4.04 -7.64 9.75
CA LEU A 149 -3.91 -7.83 8.30
C LEU A 149 -2.79 -6.96 7.70
N PHE A 150 -2.64 -5.74 8.21
CA PHE A 150 -1.59 -4.83 7.76
C PHE A 150 -0.19 -5.31 8.14
N ILE A 151 0.00 -5.78 9.38
CA ILE A 151 1.27 -6.36 9.83
C ILE A 151 1.61 -7.60 9.01
N LEU A 152 0.63 -8.48 8.76
CA LEU A 152 0.83 -9.65 7.91
C LEU A 152 1.23 -9.25 6.49
N PHE A 153 0.56 -8.26 5.89
CA PHE A 153 0.89 -7.75 4.57
C PHE A 153 2.33 -7.23 4.48
N ILE A 154 2.78 -6.42 5.46
CA ILE A 154 4.18 -5.96 5.53
C ILE A 154 5.12 -7.15 5.66
N GLY A 155 4.79 -8.13 6.52
CA GLY A 155 5.58 -9.34 6.71
C GLY A 155 5.78 -10.12 5.42
N PHE A 156 4.71 -10.28 4.62
CA PHE A 156 4.80 -10.89 3.29
C PHE A 156 5.69 -10.09 2.34
N CYS A 157 5.55 -8.77 2.32
CA CYS A 157 6.38 -7.91 1.47
C CYS A 157 7.87 -8.04 1.82
N TYR A 158 8.20 -8.00 3.10
CA TYR A 158 9.57 -8.10 3.59
C TYR A 158 10.16 -9.51 3.38
N TYR A 159 9.34 -10.56 3.54
CA TYR A 159 9.74 -11.93 3.26
C TYR A 159 10.11 -12.14 1.78
N ILE A 160 9.32 -11.59 0.86
CA ILE A 160 9.62 -11.67 -0.58
C ILE A 160 10.93 -10.94 -0.87
N TYR A 161 11.12 -9.75 -0.28
CA TYR A 161 12.36 -8.96 -0.39
C TYR A 161 13.62 -9.74 -0.02
N LEU A 162 13.65 -10.35 1.17
CA LEU A 162 14.85 -11.04 1.64
C LEU A 162 15.25 -12.26 0.80
N ASN A 163 14.27 -12.92 0.17
CA ASN A 163 14.51 -14.17 -0.56
C ASN A 163 14.81 -14.02 -2.05
N SER A 164 14.37 -12.93 -2.67
CA SER A 164 14.63 -12.71 -4.10
C SER A 164 15.75 -11.72 -4.33
N LYS A 165 15.99 -10.74 -3.42
CA LYS A 165 16.98 -9.65 -3.56
C LYS A 165 17.05 -8.95 -4.94
N THR A 166 16.03 -9.13 -5.78
CA THR A 166 15.94 -8.54 -7.11
C THR A 166 15.44 -7.09 -7.01
N VAL A 167 15.71 -6.31 -8.06
CA VAL A 167 15.19 -4.93 -8.20
C VAL A 167 13.65 -4.90 -8.06
N VAL A 168 12.97 -5.93 -8.60
CA VAL A 168 11.52 -6.12 -8.47
C VAL A 168 11.14 -6.26 -6.99
N SER A 169 11.86 -7.08 -6.23
CA SER A 169 11.61 -7.26 -4.81
C SER A 169 11.83 -5.99 -3.97
N SER A 170 12.76 -5.14 -4.39
CA SER A 170 13.05 -3.86 -3.72
C SER A 170 11.87 -2.87 -3.84
N SER A 171 11.16 -2.87 -4.99
CA SER A 171 9.96 -2.04 -5.13
C SER A 171 8.86 -2.42 -4.14
N LEU A 172 8.75 -3.69 -3.77
CA LEU A 172 7.74 -4.15 -2.82
C LEU A 172 8.05 -3.66 -1.40
N MET A 173 9.32 -3.64 -1.02
CA MET A 173 9.75 -3.08 0.27
C MET A 173 9.48 -1.57 0.34
N ILE A 174 9.81 -0.82 -0.73
CA ILE A 174 9.50 0.62 -0.81
C ILE A 174 7.99 0.85 -0.67
N ALA A 175 7.17 0.06 -1.38
CA ALA A 175 5.71 0.16 -1.27
C ALA A 175 5.22 -0.08 0.16
N ALA A 176 5.72 -1.14 0.83
CA ALA A 176 5.36 -1.46 2.21
C ALA A 176 5.75 -0.34 3.19
N SER A 177 6.94 0.25 3.04
CA SER A 177 7.38 1.40 3.84
C SER A 177 6.50 2.63 3.61
N CYS A 178 6.14 2.93 2.37
CA CYS A 178 5.21 4.01 2.05
C CYS A 178 3.84 3.77 2.71
N PHE A 179 3.27 2.57 2.62
CA PHE A 179 1.99 2.27 3.27
C PHE A 179 2.07 2.37 4.79
N LEU A 180 3.17 1.96 5.42
CA LEU A 180 3.37 2.11 6.87
C LEU A 180 3.29 3.58 7.29
N ILE A 181 4.05 4.43 6.61
CA ILE A 181 4.10 5.86 6.94
C ILE A 181 2.74 6.51 6.65
N VAL A 182 2.11 6.19 5.51
CA VAL A 182 0.80 6.75 5.13
C VAL A 182 -0.29 6.38 6.12
N ASN A 183 -0.40 5.11 6.53
CA ASN A 183 -1.44 4.70 7.47
C ASN A 183 -1.28 5.40 8.82
N ILE A 184 -0.05 5.48 9.34
CA ILE A 184 0.24 6.15 10.62
C ILE A 184 -0.09 7.64 10.54
N LEU A 185 0.46 8.34 9.54
CA LEU A 185 0.25 9.78 9.39
C LEU A 185 -1.22 10.11 9.10
N THR A 186 -1.92 9.30 8.31
CA THR A 186 -3.35 9.54 7.99
C THR A 186 -4.20 9.43 9.26
N ILE A 187 -3.98 8.38 10.04
CA ILE A 187 -4.69 8.17 11.30
C ILE A 187 -4.39 9.30 12.28
N LEU A 188 -3.12 9.66 12.46
CA LEU A 188 -2.71 10.74 13.36
C LEU A 188 -3.32 12.08 12.92
N ASN A 189 -3.31 12.37 11.61
CA ASN A 189 -3.85 13.59 11.04
C ASN A 189 -5.37 13.71 11.19
N LYS A 190 -6.10 12.61 10.99
CA LYS A 190 -7.58 12.61 11.01
C LYS A 190 -8.17 12.44 12.42
N MET A 191 -7.45 11.80 13.34
CA MET A 191 -7.98 11.42 14.66
C MET A 191 -7.34 12.16 15.83
N TYR A 192 -6.17 12.79 15.64
CA TYR A 192 -5.44 13.43 16.73
C TYR A 192 -5.13 14.91 16.46
N VAL A 193 -4.27 15.22 15.49
CA VAL A 193 -3.86 16.60 15.18
C VAL A 193 -3.87 16.82 13.68
N TYR A 194 -4.71 17.75 13.23
CA TYR A 194 -4.80 18.14 11.82
C TYR A 194 -3.64 19.07 11.43
N LEU A 195 -2.84 18.64 10.47
CA LEU A 195 -1.69 19.36 9.90
C LEU A 195 -1.69 19.20 8.37
N ASP A 196 -1.77 20.32 7.65
CA ASP A 196 -1.80 20.33 6.18
C ASP A 196 -0.57 19.64 5.56
N VAL A 197 0.59 19.77 6.23
CA VAL A 197 1.84 19.12 5.81
C VAL A 197 1.69 17.61 5.79
N PHE A 198 0.94 17.01 6.72
CA PHE A 198 0.68 15.57 6.73
C PHE A 198 -0.21 15.15 5.58
N VAL A 199 -1.16 15.99 5.15
CA VAL A 199 -1.98 15.72 3.97
C VAL A 199 -1.11 15.63 2.72
N VAL A 200 -0.19 16.56 2.52
CA VAL A 200 0.72 16.55 1.36
C VAL A 200 1.63 15.32 1.39
N ILE A 201 2.28 15.05 2.54
CA ILE A 201 3.21 13.91 2.68
C ILE A 201 2.47 12.58 2.47
N THR A 202 1.29 12.40 3.06
CA THR A 202 0.51 11.17 2.92
C THR A 202 0.09 10.94 1.48
N ASN A 203 -0.39 11.97 0.76
CA ASN A 203 -0.81 11.84 -0.63
C ASN A 203 0.35 11.48 -1.57
N VAL A 204 1.53 12.07 -1.36
CA VAL A 204 2.74 11.75 -2.14
C VAL A 204 3.22 10.34 -1.89
N LEU A 205 3.37 9.96 -0.62
CA LEU A 205 3.80 8.61 -0.25
C LEU A 205 2.78 7.57 -0.70
N GLN A 206 1.50 7.89 -0.67
CA GLN A 206 0.45 7.00 -1.15
C GLN A 206 0.53 6.77 -2.66
N LEU A 207 0.74 7.84 -3.44
CA LEU A 207 0.97 7.73 -4.88
C LEU A 207 2.16 6.80 -5.18
N PHE A 208 3.30 7.02 -4.49
CA PHE A 208 4.47 6.16 -4.65
C PHE A 208 4.21 4.73 -4.20
N GLY A 209 3.55 4.54 -3.06
CA GLY A 209 3.20 3.21 -2.53
C GLY A 209 2.38 2.39 -3.51
N HIS A 210 1.31 2.98 -4.06
CA HIS A 210 0.50 2.30 -5.08
C HIS A 210 1.25 2.09 -6.39
N TYR A 211 2.02 3.07 -6.86
CA TYR A 211 2.82 2.93 -8.08
C TYR A 211 3.82 1.78 -7.97
N PHE A 212 4.60 1.71 -6.88
CA PHE A 212 5.57 0.64 -6.68
C PHE A 212 4.90 -0.72 -6.50
N LEU A 213 3.75 -0.79 -5.82
CA LEU A 213 2.99 -2.02 -5.68
C LEU A 213 2.45 -2.52 -7.04
N VAL A 214 1.89 -1.63 -7.85
CA VAL A 214 1.41 -1.96 -9.20
C VAL A 214 2.57 -2.36 -10.11
N LYS A 215 3.69 -1.63 -10.04
CA LYS A 215 4.92 -1.96 -10.77
C LYS A 215 5.42 -3.36 -10.40
N PHE A 216 5.43 -3.71 -9.11
CA PHE A 216 5.74 -5.06 -8.67
C PHE A 216 4.81 -6.10 -9.31
N PHE A 217 3.50 -5.85 -9.34
CA PHE A 217 2.56 -6.78 -9.98
C PHE A 217 2.71 -6.89 -11.50
N VAL A 218 3.23 -5.87 -12.17
CA VAL A 218 3.58 -5.93 -13.60
C VAL A 218 4.85 -6.78 -13.80
N GLU A 219 5.86 -6.58 -12.96
CA GLU A 219 7.19 -7.18 -13.10
C GLU A 219 7.36 -8.52 -12.37
N GLN A 220 6.38 -8.97 -11.58
CA GLN A 220 6.43 -10.21 -10.77
C GLN A 220 6.69 -11.49 -11.59
N GLU A 221 6.50 -11.46 -12.90
CA GLU A 221 6.82 -12.61 -13.75
C GLU A 221 8.33 -12.78 -13.97
N ASP A 222 9.08 -11.69 -13.86
CA ASP A 222 10.53 -11.64 -14.03
C ASP A 222 11.29 -11.89 -12.71
N LEU A 223 10.57 -12.24 -11.62
CA LEU A 223 11.15 -12.72 -10.36
C LEU A 223 11.95 -14.01 -10.60
N LYS A 224 13.28 -13.89 -10.56
CA LYS A 224 14.19 -15.04 -10.51
C LYS A 224 14.46 -15.42 -9.05
N PRO A 225 14.38 -16.71 -8.69
CA PRO A 225 14.90 -17.16 -7.40
C PRO A 225 16.41 -16.89 -7.34
N ASP A 226 16.91 -16.54 -6.16
CA ASP A 226 18.35 -16.41 -5.91
C ASP A 226 18.97 -17.82 -6.02
N ASP A 227 19.39 -18.21 -7.22
CA ASP A 227 20.19 -19.42 -7.47
C ASP A 227 21.66 -19.15 -7.10
N VAL A 228 21.91 -18.64 -5.89
CA VAL A 228 23.27 -18.46 -5.39
C VAL A 228 23.60 -19.60 -4.43
N GLU A 229 24.05 -20.70 -5.03
CA GLU A 229 24.99 -21.62 -4.38
C GLU A 229 26.27 -20.83 -4.08
N PHE A 230 26.33 -20.21 -2.90
CA PHE A 230 27.63 -19.88 -2.33
C PHE A 230 28.21 -21.17 -1.77
N PHE A 231 29.22 -21.68 -2.49
CA PHE A 231 30.18 -22.70 -2.08
C PHE A 231 30.59 -22.59 -0.61
#